data_AF-A0AAD4UD55-F1
#
_entry.id   AF-A0AAD4UD55-F1
#
_cell.length_a   1.000
_cell.length_b   1.000
_cell.length_c   1.000
_cell.angle_alpha   90.00
_cell.angle_beta   90.00
_cell.angle_gamma   90.00
#
_symmetry.space_group_name_H-M   'P 1'
#
loop_
_entity.id
_entity.type
_entity.pdbx_description
1 polymer ?
#
loop_
_entity_poly.entity_id
_entity_poly.type
_entity_poly.pdbx_seq_one_letter_code
_entity_poly.pdbx_strand_id
1 'polypeptide(L)'
;MAFVLSLLMALVLVSYGPGGSLGCDLSQNHVLIGKKNLRLLGQMRRISPLFCLQDRKDFAFPQEMVEGGQLQEAQAISVLHEMPQQSFNLFHTERASAAWDTTLLEQLCTGLHQQLDDLDACLGQVMGEEDSALGRMGRTLAVKRYFQGIHVYLQEKEYSDCAWETVRVEIMRSLSSSTSL
;
A
#
# COMPACT_ATOMS: atom_id res chain seq x y z
N MET A 1 51.15 -13.23 -26.32
CA MET A 1 50.07 -14.14 -25.90
C MET A 1 49.67 -13.97 -24.43
N ALA A 2 50.60 -13.81 -23.48
CA ALA A 2 50.28 -13.60 -22.05
C ALA A 2 49.49 -12.31 -21.74
N PHE A 3 49.76 -11.22 -22.46
CA PHE A 3 49.09 -9.92 -22.25
C PHE A 3 47.59 -9.97 -22.58
N VAL A 4 47.21 -10.74 -23.61
CA VAL A 4 45.83 -10.91 -24.07
C VAL A 4 45.03 -11.75 -23.06
N LEU A 5 45.65 -12.78 -22.50
CA LEU A 5 45.06 -13.61 -21.45
C LEU A 5 44.82 -12.80 -20.16
N SER A 6 45.76 -11.92 -19.79
CA SER A 6 45.62 -11.06 -18.61
C SER A 6 44.49 -10.02 -18.76
N LEU A 7 44.30 -9.48 -19.97
CA LEU A 7 43.20 -8.56 -20.28
C LEU A 7 41.84 -9.26 -20.26
N LEU A 8 41.76 -10.50 -20.76
CA LEU A 8 40.53 -11.30 -20.74
C LEU A 8 40.10 -11.66 -19.31
N MET A 9 41.04 -12.00 -18.43
CA MET A 9 40.72 -12.29 -17.02
C MET A 9 40.28 -11.03 -16.25
N ALA A 10 40.85 -9.86 -16.56
CA ALA A 10 40.42 -8.59 -16.00
C ALA A 10 38.99 -8.20 -16.47
N LEU A 11 38.65 -8.43 -17.74
CA LEU A 11 37.29 -8.23 -18.27
C LEU A 11 36.25 -9.15 -17.62
N VAL A 12 36.60 -10.42 -17.38
CA VAL A 12 35.73 -11.39 -16.69
C VAL A 12 35.46 -10.97 -15.24
N LEU A 13 36.48 -10.45 -14.53
CA LEU A 13 36.33 -9.96 -13.16
C LEU A 13 35.52 -8.65 -13.07
N VAL A 14 35.59 -7.78 -14.08
CA VAL A 14 34.75 -6.57 -14.17
C VAL A 14 33.29 -6.91 -14.49
N SER A 15 33.04 -7.99 -15.23
CA SER A 15 31.66 -8.48 -15.48
C SER A 15 31.00 -9.20 -14.29
N TYR A 16 31.78 -9.52 -13.24
CA TYR A 16 31.32 -10.10 -11.97
C TYR A 16 31.39 -9.11 -10.79
N GLY A 17 31.21 -7.81 -11.07
CA GLY A 17 30.67 -6.93 -10.03
C GLY A 17 29.35 -7.51 -9.53
N PRO A 18 28.94 -7.29 -8.26
CA PRO A 18 27.57 -7.57 -7.87
C PRO A 18 26.68 -6.73 -8.79
N GLY A 19 26.19 -7.34 -9.87
CA GLY A 19 25.17 -6.76 -10.72
C GLY A 19 24.00 -6.55 -9.79
N GLY A 20 23.90 -5.33 -9.28
CA GLY A 20 22.92 -4.98 -8.27
C GLY A 20 21.56 -5.38 -8.80
N SER A 21 20.82 -6.12 -7.98
CA SER A 21 19.37 -6.09 -8.10
C SER A 21 18.99 -4.63 -7.96
N LEU A 22 18.76 -3.95 -9.09
CA LEU A 22 18.36 -2.53 -9.14
C LEU A 22 16.92 -2.32 -8.67
N GLY A 23 16.28 -3.37 -8.17
CA GLY A 23 14.97 -3.29 -7.53
C GLY A 23 15.07 -3.31 -6.02
N CYS A 24 14.22 -2.50 -5.38
CA CYS A 24 14.04 -2.53 -3.94
C CYS A 24 13.27 -3.81 -3.56
N ASP A 25 13.94 -4.70 -2.83
CA ASP A 25 13.30 -5.91 -2.30
C ASP A 25 12.64 -5.57 -0.95
N LEU A 26 11.31 -5.57 -0.93
CA LEU A 26 10.55 -5.35 0.31
C LEU A 26 10.86 -6.49 1.28
N SER A 27 11.27 -6.14 2.49
CA SER A 27 11.70 -7.12 3.48
C SER A 27 10.57 -8.10 3.85
N GLN A 28 10.93 -9.30 4.31
CA GLN A 28 9.97 -10.24 4.87
C GLN A 28 9.12 -9.63 6.02
N ASN A 29 9.68 -8.63 6.72
CA ASN A 29 8.96 -7.90 7.76
C ASN A 29 7.81 -7.08 7.17
N HIS A 30 7.97 -6.44 6.00
CA HIS A 30 6.91 -5.70 5.33
C HIS A 30 5.66 -6.56 5.11
N VAL A 31 5.86 -7.77 4.60
CA VAL A 31 4.77 -8.75 4.37
C VAL A 31 4.13 -9.20 5.69
N LEU A 32 4.94 -9.41 6.72
CA LEU A 32 4.45 -9.79 8.06
C LEU A 32 3.57 -8.69 8.66
N ILE A 33 4.00 -7.43 8.54
CA ILE A 33 3.26 -6.27 9.03
C ILE A 33 1.94 -6.13 8.27
N GLY A 34 1.95 -6.26 6.93
CA GLY A 34 0.72 -6.25 6.14
C GLY A 34 -0.30 -7.30 6.59
N LYS A 35 0.15 -8.55 6.83
CA LYS A 35 -0.70 -9.62 7.39
C LYS A 35 -1.23 -9.30 8.79
N LYS A 36 -0.41 -8.66 9.64
CA LYS A 36 -0.82 -8.21 10.97
C LYS A 36 -1.90 -7.13 10.88
N ASN A 37 -1.74 -6.15 9.98
CA ASN A 37 -2.71 -5.07 9.76
C ASN A 37 -4.07 -5.62 9.28
N LEU A 38 -4.07 -6.58 8.35
CA LEU A 38 -5.29 -7.26 7.93
C LEU A 38 -5.97 -8.03 9.07
N ARG A 39 -5.18 -8.69 9.93
CA ARG A 39 -5.72 -9.36 11.13
C ARG A 39 -6.36 -8.37 12.09
N LEU A 40 -5.70 -7.23 12.34
CA LEU A 40 -6.21 -6.16 13.20
C LEU A 40 -7.53 -5.61 12.66
N LEU A 41 -7.61 -5.30 11.36
CA LEU A 41 -8.85 -4.91 10.70
C LEU A 41 -9.96 -5.95 10.89
N GLY A 42 -9.64 -7.23 10.85
CA GLY A 42 -10.59 -8.31 11.15
C GLY A 42 -11.08 -8.32 12.60
N GLN A 43 -10.17 -8.05 13.55
CA GLN A 43 -10.47 -7.99 14.99
C GLN A 43 -11.30 -6.76 15.37
N MET A 44 -11.17 -5.66 14.63
CA MET A 44 -11.93 -4.43 14.85
C MET A 44 -13.44 -4.57 14.55
N ARG A 45 -13.87 -5.67 13.91
CA ARG A 45 -15.29 -5.89 13.58
C ARG A 45 -16.17 -5.86 14.85
N ARG A 46 -17.12 -4.93 14.90
CA ARG A 46 -18.09 -4.78 16.00
C ARG A 46 -19.45 -5.40 15.70
N ILE A 47 -19.87 -5.36 14.44
CA ILE A 47 -21.17 -5.85 13.98
C ILE A 47 -21.01 -6.77 12.76
N SER A 48 -21.99 -7.64 12.50
CA SER A 48 -21.97 -8.47 11.30
C SER A 48 -22.29 -7.63 10.05
N PRO A 49 -21.51 -7.73 8.95
CA PRO A 49 -21.81 -7.07 7.69
C PRO A 49 -23.20 -7.38 7.11
N LEU A 50 -23.82 -8.49 7.56
CA LEU A 50 -25.18 -8.87 7.18
C LEU A 50 -26.25 -7.94 7.73
N PHE A 51 -25.97 -7.16 8.78
CA PHE A 51 -26.89 -6.13 9.27
C PHE A 51 -26.78 -4.82 8.49
N CYS A 52 -25.71 -4.65 7.70
CA CYS A 52 -25.40 -3.41 6.98
C CYS A 52 -25.67 -3.51 5.47
N LEU A 53 -26.58 -4.40 5.05
CA LEU A 53 -26.86 -4.64 3.63
C LEU A 53 -27.32 -3.37 2.89
N GLN A 54 -28.09 -2.51 3.55
CA GLN A 54 -28.60 -1.25 2.98
C GLN A 54 -27.51 -0.18 2.82
N ASP A 55 -26.41 -0.32 3.54
CA ASP A 55 -25.29 0.61 3.51
C ASP A 55 -24.16 0.14 2.59
N ARG A 56 -24.28 -1.05 1.99
CA ARG A 56 -23.30 -1.56 1.03
C ARG A 56 -23.08 -0.56 -0.09
N LYS A 57 -21.80 -0.30 -0.38
CA LYS A 57 -21.37 0.59 -1.43
C LYS A 57 -20.26 -0.07 -2.22
N ASP A 58 -20.40 -0.07 -3.54
CA ASP A 58 -19.27 -0.28 -4.43
C ASP A 58 -18.51 1.05 -4.57
N PHE A 59 -17.28 1.05 -4.06
CA PHE A 59 -16.36 2.19 -4.10
C PHE A 59 -15.51 2.23 -5.37
N ALA A 60 -15.64 1.23 -6.26
CA ALA A 60 -14.88 1.12 -7.50
C ALA A 60 -13.37 1.22 -7.26
N PHE A 61 -12.82 0.29 -6.46
CA PHE A 61 -11.38 0.21 -6.21
C PHE A 61 -10.61 0.14 -7.53
N PRO A 62 -9.60 1.00 -7.74
CA PRO A 62 -8.91 1.12 -9.02
C PRO A 62 -7.90 -0.01 -9.22
N GLN A 63 -8.42 -1.22 -9.46
CA GLN A 63 -7.65 -2.47 -9.56
C GLN A 63 -6.58 -2.40 -10.66
N GLU A 64 -6.85 -1.72 -11.77
CA GLU A 64 -5.90 -1.49 -12.86
C GLU A 64 -4.61 -0.74 -12.43
N MET A 65 -4.65 -0.01 -11.31
CA MET A 65 -3.47 0.68 -10.77
C MET A 65 -2.60 -0.25 -9.92
N VAL A 66 -3.17 -1.40 -9.52
CA VAL A 66 -2.60 -2.40 -8.60
C VAL A 66 -2.39 -3.74 -9.32
N GLU A 67 -2.80 -3.92 -10.57
CA GLU A 67 -2.54 -5.16 -11.30
C GLU A 67 -1.34 -5.01 -12.25
N GLY A 68 -0.39 -5.94 -12.12
CA GLY A 68 0.92 -5.98 -12.76
C GLY A 68 0.91 -6.22 -14.27
N GLY A 69 0.46 -5.23 -15.03
CA GLY A 69 0.71 -5.09 -16.46
C GLY A 69 1.63 -3.90 -16.73
N GLN A 70 2.88 -4.17 -17.17
CA GLN A 70 3.87 -3.16 -17.59
C GLN A 70 4.12 -2.00 -16.60
N LEU A 71 3.87 -2.17 -15.29
CA LEU A 71 4.21 -1.14 -14.32
C LEU A 71 5.73 -1.05 -14.15
N GLN A 72 6.28 0.15 -14.31
CA GLN A 72 7.63 0.42 -13.87
C GLN A 72 7.66 0.29 -12.33
N GLU A 73 8.71 -0.29 -11.78
CA GLU A 73 8.85 -0.57 -10.34
C GLU A 73 8.55 0.65 -9.45
N ALA A 74 9.03 1.83 -9.87
CA ALA A 74 8.78 3.11 -9.20
C ALA A 74 7.28 3.44 -9.06
N GLN A 75 6.49 3.10 -10.08
CA GLN A 75 5.05 3.35 -10.12
C GLN A 75 4.31 2.37 -9.21
N ALA A 76 4.77 1.12 -9.16
CA ALA A 76 4.24 0.08 -8.29
C ALA A 76 4.44 0.44 -6.82
N ILE A 77 5.68 0.75 -6.44
CA ILE A 77 6.02 1.15 -5.07
C ILE A 77 5.21 2.39 -4.65
N SER A 78 4.96 3.33 -5.56
CA SER A 78 4.18 4.54 -5.21
C SER A 78 2.70 4.24 -4.98
N VAL A 79 2.12 3.27 -5.69
CA VAL A 79 0.75 2.80 -5.41
C VAL A 79 0.72 2.02 -4.09
N LEU A 80 1.71 1.15 -3.86
CA LEU A 80 1.89 0.42 -2.60
C LEU A 80 2.09 1.34 -1.41
N HIS A 81 2.69 2.52 -1.60
CA HIS A 81 2.85 3.56 -0.59
C HIS A 81 1.55 4.34 -0.35
N GLU A 82 0.87 4.75 -1.42
CA GLU A 82 -0.35 5.57 -1.29
C GLU A 82 -1.50 4.84 -0.58
N MET A 83 -1.62 3.52 -0.76
CA MET A 83 -2.67 2.70 -0.14
C MET A 83 -2.65 2.66 1.41
N PRO A 84 -1.54 2.29 2.08
CA PRO A 84 -1.41 2.39 3.53
C PRO A 84 -1.41 3.84 4.01
N GLN A 85 -0.92 4.81 3.22
CA GLN A 85 -0.95 6.23 3.59
C GLN A 85 -2.38 6.75 3.73
N GLN A 86 -3.23 6.48 2.75
CA GLN A 86 -4.63 6.90 2.80
C GLN A 86 -5.42 6.11 3.85
N SER A 87 -5.08 4.82 4.06
CA SER A 87 -5.65 4.03 5.16
C SER A 87 -5.29 4.62 6.52
N PHE A 88 -4.03 5.02 6.73
CA PHE A 88 -3.61 5.70 7.95
C PHE A 88 -4.39 7.00 8.16
N ASN A 89 -4.51 7.84 7.14
CA ASN A 89 -5.25 9.10 7.21
C ASN A 89 -6.74 8.88 7.55
N LEU A 90 -7.33 7.79 7.08
CA LEU A 90 -8.71 7.42 7.37
C LEU A 90 -8.91 6.99 8.83
N PHE A 91 -8.01 6.16 9.36
CA PHE A 91 -8.10 5.60 10.71
C PHE A 91 -7.51 6.51 11.80
N HIS A 92 -6.63 7.44 11.45
CA HIS A 92 -6.03 8.39 12.39
C HIS A 92 -6.89 9.67 12.54
N THR A 93 -8.17 9.49 12.89
CA THR A 93 -9.13 10.59 13.07
C THR A 93 -9.94 10.42 14.35
N GLU A 94 -10.45 11.52 14.91
CA GLU A 94 -11.35 11.47 16.08
C GLU A 94 -12.61 10.63 15.81
N ARG A 95 -13.13 10.69 14.58
CA ARG A 95 -14.29 9.90 14.15
C ARG A 95 -14.00 8.39 14.17
N ALA A 96 -12.81 7.99 13.73
CA ALA A 96 -12.37 6.60 13.81
C ALA A 96 -12.15 6.18 15.28
N SER A 97 -11.54 7.03 16.10
CA SER A 97 -11.36 6.78 17.54
C SER A 97 -12.68 6.60 18.30
N ALA A 98 -13.74 7.30 17.87
CA ALA A 98 -15.07 7.11 18.43
C ALA A 98 -15.75 5.81 17.94
N ALA A 99 -15.40 5.33 16.75
CA ALA A 99 -16.01 4.16 16.11
C ALA A 99 -15.37 2.83 16.51
N TRP A 100 -14.10 2.81 16.90
CA TRP A 100 -13.33 1.57 17.10
C TRP A 100 -12.75 1.44 18.51
N ASP A 101 -12.36 0.21 18.87
CA ASP A 101 -11.53 -0.02 20.05
C ASP A 101 -10.19 0.71 19.87
N THR A 102 -9.87 1.60 20.81
CA THR A 102 -8.71 2.49 20.69
C THR A 102 -7.38 1.74 20.71
N THR A 103 -7.32 0.59 21.41
CA THR A 103 -6.10 -0.22 21.46
C THR A 103 -5.85 -0.90 20.11
N LEU A 104 -6.90 -1.48 19.50
CA LEU A 104 -6.79 -2.07 18.17
C LEU A 104 -6.51 -1.02 17.09
N LEU A 105 -7.14 0.16 17.20
CA LEU A 105 -6.93 1.28 16.29
C LEU A 105 -5.49 1.80 16.35
N GLU A 106 -4.94 1.97 17.55
CA GLU A 106 -3.54 2.38 17.74
C GLU A 106 -2.58 1.35 17.12
N GLN A 107 -2.79 0.06 17.39
CA GLN A 107 -1.97 -1.00 16.80
C GLN A 107 -2.05 -1.02 15.26
N LEU A 108 -3.23 -0.76 14.69
CA LEU A 108 -3.40 -0.66 13.24
C LEU A 108 -2.64 0.56 12.69
N CYS A 109 -2.81 1.73 13.30
CA CYS A 109 -2.11 2.95 12.88
C CYS A 109 -0.58 2.79 12.97
N THR A 110 -0.06 2.20 14.05
CA THR A 110 1.37 1.88 14.17
C THR A 110 1.84 0.93 13.07
N GLY A 111 1.08 -0.14 12.80
CA GLY A 111 1.44 -1.09 11.76
C GLY A 111 1.38 -0.49 10.35
N LEU A 112 0.44 0.40 10.06
CA LEU A 112 0.37 1.13 8.79
C LEU A 112 1.55 2.09 8.64
N HIS A 113 1.90 2.82 9.70
CA HIS A 113 3.06 3.71 9.71
C HIS A 113 4.36 2.95 9.45
N GLN A 114 4.53 1.78 10.08
CA GLN A 114 5.72 0.95 9.86
C GLN A 114 5.81 0.41 8.42
N GLN A 115 4.67 0.14 7.75
CA GLN A 115 4.70 -0.18 6.31
C GLN A 115 5.11 1.02 5.46
N LEU A 116 4.73 2.23 5.84
CA LEU A 116 5.12 3.46 5.14
C LEU A 116 6.62 3.69 5.25
N ASP A 117 7.20 3.53 6.44
CA ASP A 117 8.65 3.66 6.66
C ASP A 117 9.46 2.72 5.74
N ASP A 118 9.02 1.46 5.62
CA ASP A 118 9.63 0.47 4.72
C ASP A 118 9.55 0.91 3.25
N LEU A 119 8.41 1.48 2.84
CA LEU A 119 8.15 1.91 1.46
C LEU A 119 8.84 3.23 1.12
N ASP A 120 9.03 4.14 2.08
CA ASP A 120 9.79 5.38 1.90
C ASP A 120 11.26 5.09 1.64
N ALA A 121 11.85 4.15 2.39
CA ALA A 121 13.21 3.67 2.14
C ALA A 121 13.35 3.11 0.70
N CYS A 122 12.32 2.43 0.24
CA CYS A 122 12.21 1.84 -1.10
C CYS A 122 12.10 2.91 -2.20
N LEU A 123 11.20 3.89 -2.01
CA LEU A 123 11.02 5.01 -2.94
C LEU A 123 12.29 5.84 -3.10
N GLY A 124 13.04 6.05 -2.01
CA GLY A 124 14.32 6.76 -2.03
C GLY A 124 15.37 6.10 -2.94
N GLN A 125 15.34 4.78 -3.09
CA GLN A 125 16.26 4.04 -3.96
C GLN A 125 15.86 4.07 -5.43
N VAL A 126 14.56 4.17 -5.73
CA VAL A 126 14.00 4.02 -7.09
C VAL A 126 13.76 5.37 -7.78
N MET A 127 13.99 6.51 -7.10
CA MET A 127 13.63 7.86 -7.56
C MET A 127 14.51 8.49 -8.68
N GLY A 128 15.19 7.68 -9.50
CA GLY A 128 16.20 8.14 -10.47
C GLY A 128 15.73 8.62 -11.85
N GLU A 129 14.44 8.55 -12.23
CA GLU A 129 13.97 8.86 -13.61
C GLU A 129 12.76 9.81 -13.65
N GLU A 130 12.86 10.88 -14.43
CA GLU A 130 11.88 11.98 -14.54
C GLU A 130 10.60 11.59 -15.32
N ASP A 131 10.72 10.76 -16.37
CA ASP A 131 9.57 10.22 -17.11
C ASP A 131 8.68 9.27 -16.26
N SER A 132 9.24 8.73 -15.16
CA SER A 132 8.49 7.93 -14.19
C SER A 132 7.54 8.76 -13.31
N ALA A 133 7.77 10.08 -13.19
CA ALA A 133 7.10 10.93 -12.22
C ALA A 133 5.64 11.24 -12.61
N LEU A 134 5.35 11.49 -13.89
CA LEU A 134 4.00 11.78 -14.37
C LEU A 134 3.10 10.54 -14.25
N GLY A 135 3.59 9.37 -14.67
CA GLY A 135 2.89 8.09 -14.54
C GLY A 135 2.63 7.70 -13.09
N ARG A 136 3.57 8.01 -12.19
CA ARG A 136 3.43 7.84 -10.74
C ARG A 136 2.31 8.70 -10.17
N MET A 137 2.32 10.00 -10.48
CA MET A 137 1.34 10.97 -10.00
C MET A 137 -0.08 10.63 -10.45
N GLY A 138 -0.24 10.14 -11.69
CA GLY A 138 -1.55 9.71 -12.20
C GLY A 138 -2.17 8.56 -11.38
N ARG A 139 -1.36 7.55 -11.04
CA ARG A 139 -1.83 6.37 -10.29
C ARG A 139 -2.10 6.68 -8.82
N THR A 140 -1.22 7.43 -8.16
CA THR A 140 -1.46 7.86 -6.76
C THR A 140 -2.70 8.73 -6.66
N LEU A 141 -2.97 9.57 -7.66
CA LEU A 141 -4.19 10.36 -7.73
C LEU A 141 -5.46 9.50 -7.86
N ALA A 142 -5.42 8.39 -8.58
CA ALA A 142 -6.54 7.45 -8.65
C ALA A 142 -6.85 6.84 -7.28
N VAL A 143 -5.82 6.43 -6.54
CA VAL A 143 -5.96 5.94 -5.15
C VAL A 143 -6.54 7.03 -4.24
N LYS A 144 -6.03 8.27 -4.32
CA LYS A 144 -6.56 9.40 -3.54
C LYS A 144 -8.04 9.67 -3.82
N ARG A 145 -8.45 9.65 -5.09
CA ARG A 145 -9.87 9.82 -5.48
C ARG A 145 -10.75 8.69 -4.94
N TYR A 146 -10.25 7.46 -4.97
CA TYR A 146 -10.94 6.32 -4.37
C TYR A 146 -11.18 6.53 -2.87
N PHE A 147 -10.17 6.95 -2.11
CA PHE A 147 -10.32 7.28 -0.67
C PHE A 147 -11.18 8.52 -0.43
N GLN A 148 -11.15 9.52 -1.32
CA GLN A 148 -12.07 10.64 -1.26
C GLN A 148 -13.53 10.17 -1.35
N GLY A 149 -13.84 9.19 -2.21
CA GLY A 149 -15.16 8.56 -2.26
C GLY A 149 -15.56 7.88 -0.94
N ILE A 150 -14.61 7.24 -0.26
CA ILE A 150 -14.81 6.64 1.07
C ILE A 150 -15.15 7.73 2.10
N HIS A 151 -14.42 8.84 2.12
CA HIS A 151 -14.70 9.94 3.04
C HIS A 151 -16.07 10.58 2.80
N VAL A 152 -16.45 10.80 1.53
CA VAL A 152 -17.78 11.32 1.19
C VAL A 152 -18.88 10.37 1.67
N TYR A 153 -18.73 9.07 1.40
CA TYR A 153 -19.68 8.06 1.88
C TYR A 153 -19.84 8.08 3.41
N LEU A 154 -18.74 8.17 4.17
CA LEU A 154 -18.80 8.26 5.63
C LEU A 154 -19.56 9.51 6.09
N GLN A 155 -19.39 10.64 5.40
CA GLN A 155 -20.12 11.87 5.68
C GLN A 155 -21.62 11.71 5.37
N GLU A 156 -21.97 11.16 4.21
CA GLU A 156 -23.36 10.92 3.78
C GLU A 156 -24.10 9.97 4.72
N LYS A 157 -23.39 9.00 5.29
CA LYS A 157 -23.93 8.03 6.26
C LYS A 157 -23.78 8.47 7.71
N GLU A 158 -23.41 9.73 7.94
CA GLU A 158 -23.26 10.34 9.26
C GLU A 158 -22.36 9.55 10.22
N TYR A 159 -21.36 8.85 9.66
CA TYR A 159 -20.44 8.00 10.42
C TYR A 159 -21.13 6.92 11.25
N SER A 160 -22.25 6.37 10.76
CA SER A 160 -22.96 5.27 11.43
C SER A 160 -22.09 4.02 11.61
N ASP A 161 -22.45 3.16 12.56
CA ASP A 161 -21.75 1.88 12.77
C ASP A 161 -21.70 1.02 11.49
N CYS A 162 -22.77 1.05 10.69
CA CYS A 162 -22.83 0.32 9.43
C CYS A 162 -21.98 0.97 8.32
N ALA A 163 -21.84 2.29 8.31
CA ALA A 163 -20.92 2.97 7.42
C ALA A 163 -19.47 2.56 7.72
N TRP A 164 -19.10 2.57 9.01
CA TRP A 164 -17.78 2.15 9.46
C TRP A 164 -17.49 0.68 9.18
N GLU A 165 -18.45 -0.22 9.41
CA GLU A 165 -18.28 -1.64 9.06
C GLU A 165 -18.13 -1.84 7.55
N THR A 166 -18.88 -1.10 6.73
CA THR A 166 -18.76 -1.15 5.26
C THR A 166 -17.36 -0.68 4.81
N VAL A 167 -16.88 0.43 5.36
CA VAL A 167 -15.53 0.95 5.08
C VAL A 167 -14.45 0.00 5.57
N ARG A 168 -14.57 -0.59 6.77
CA ARG A 168 -13.60 -1.56 7.30
C ARG A 168 -13.44 -2.77 6.37
N VAL A 169 -14.55 -3.31 5.86
CA VAL A 169 -14.54 -4.42 4.89
C VAL A 169 -13.87 -3.99 3.58
N GLU A 170 -14.17 -2.78 3.11
CA GLU A 170 -13.59 -2.24 1.88
C GLU A 170 -12.07 -2.03 2.01
N ILE A 171 -11.58 -1.47 3.12
CA ILE A 171 -10.13 -1.30 3.36
C ILE A 171 -9.42 -2.65 3.50
N MET A 172 -10.04 -3.62 4.16
CA MET A 172 -9.50 -4.96 4.26
C MET A 172 -9.35 -5.62 2.88
N ARG A 173 -10.34 -5.41 1.99
CA ARG A 173 -10.29 -5.90 0.61
C ARG A 173 -9.20 -5.20 -0.20
N SER A 174 -9.14 -3.87 -0.16
CA SER A 174 -8.19 -3.10 -0.98
C SER A 174 -6.74 -3.30 -0.54
N LEU A 175 -6.45 -3.35 0.76
CA LEU A 175 -5.11 -3.67 1.27
C LEU A 175 -4.68 -5.10 0.90
N SER A 176 -5.61 -6.07 0.92
CA SER A 176 -5.29 -7.44 0.49
C SER A 176 -4.89 -7.49 -0.99
N SER A 177 -5.59 -6.73 -1.84
CA SER A 177 -5.25 -6.61 -3.27
C SER A 177 -3.93 -5.88 -3.50
N SER A 178 -3.56 -4.94 -2.65
CA SER A 178 -2.26 -4.25 -2.74
C SER A 178 -1.09 -5.13 -2.31
N THR A 179 -1.28 -6.05 -1.35
CA THR A 179 -0.20 -6.95 -0.89
C THR A 179 0.16 -8.08 -1.85
N SER A 180 -0.58 -8.26 -2.96
CA SER A 180 -0.27 -9.28 -3.98
C SER A 180 0.66 -8.79 -5.10
N LEU A 181 1.23 -7.59 -4.96
CA LEU A 181 2.19 -7.01 -5.90
C LEU A 181 3.64 -7.39 -5.58
#